data_AF-A0A522RJA5-F1
#
_entry.id   AF-A0A522RJA5-F1
#
_cell.length_a   1.000
_cell.length_b   1.000
_cell.length_c   1.000
_cell.angle_alpha   90.00
_cell.angle_beta   90.00
_cell.angle_gamma   90.00
#
_symmetry.space_group_name_H-M   'P 1'
#
loop_
_entity.id
_entity.type
_entity.pdbx_description
1 polymer ?
#
loop_
_entity_poly.entity_id
_entity_poly.type
_entity_poly.pdbx_seq_one_letter_code
_entity_poly.pdbx_strand_id
1 'polypeptide(L)'
;MFKKITELPSPYHHLERMPIKELLFHINEEDKTVPESISGSIPQIEGLVAAVVDRMLAGGRLFYIGAGTSGRLGIVDASECPPTFGVSHNLVVG
;
A
#
# COMPACT_ATOMS: atom_id res chain seq x y z
N MET A 1 -6.51 -23.07 10.66
CA MET A 1 -7.18 -22.72 9.38
C MET A 1 -6.86 -21.26 9.08
N PHE A 2 -6.36 -20.93 7.88
CA PHE A 2 -6.05 -19.55 7.50
C PHE A 2 -7.34 -18.73 7.35
N LYS A 3 -7.47 -17.63 8.10
CA LYS A 3 -8.64 -16.74 8.02
C LYS A 3 -8.39 -15.70 6.93
N LYS A 4 -9.17 -15.73 5.84
CA LYS A 4 -9.11 -14.76 4.75
C LYS A 4 -9.84 -13.47 5.15
N ILE A 5 -9.17 -12.59 5.90
CA ILE A 5 -9.79 -11.37 6.46
C ILE A 5 -10.37 -10.48 5.36
N THR A 6 -9.69 -10.35 4.22
CA THR A 6 -10.11 -9.52 3.08
C THR A 6 -11.41 -9.97 2.41
N GLU A 7 -11.82 -11.22 2.61
CA GLU A 7 -13.04 -11.81 2.02
C GLU A 7 -14.21 -11.87 3.01
N LEU A 8 -14.06 -11.31 4.21
CA LEU A 8 -15.13 -11.26 5.20
C LEU A 8 -16.14 -10.16 4.85
N PRO A 9 -17.41 -10.32 5.26
CA PRO A 9 -18.38 -9.24 5.17
C PRO A 9 -17.90 -7.99 5.90
N SER A 10 -18.30 -6.83 5.38
CA SER A 10 -18.11 -5.54 6.06
C SER A 10 -18.70 -5.56 7.48
N PRO A 11 -18.10 -4.85 8.44
CA PRO A 11 -18.71 -4.64 9.75
C PRO A 11 -20.02 -3.83 9.69
N TYR A 12 -20.29 -3.15 8.56
CA TYR A 12 -21.54 -2.42 8.32
C TYR A 12 -22.50 -3.26 7.47
N HIS A 13 -23.80 -3.11 7.74
CA HIS A 13 -24.88 -3.82 7.05
C HIS A 13 -25.85 -2.85 6.37
N HIS A 14 -26.54 -3.31 5.33
CA HIS A 14 -27.56 -2.53 4.61
C HIS A 14 -27.04 -1.16 4.11
N LEU A 15 -25.80 -1.13 3.59
CA LEU A 15 -25.16 0.08 3.08
C LEU A 15 -26.04 0.82 2.05
N GLU A 16 -26.78 0.07 1.23
CA GLU A 16 -27.68 0.59 0.21
C GLU A 16 -28.87 1.41 0.77
N ARG A 17 -29.15 1.27 2.08
CA ARG A 17 -30.24 1.98 2.78
C ARG A 17 -29.75 3.15 3.62
N MET A 18 -28.43 3.30 3.78
CA MET A 18 -27.85 4.37 4.60
C MET A 18 -27.94 5.72 3.89
N PRO A 19 -28.18 6.83 4.62
CA PRO A 19 -27.98 8.16 4.10
C PRO A 19 -26.54 8.35 3.62
N ILE A 20 -26.34 9.12 2.54
CA ILE A 20 -25.02 9.40 1.96
C ILE A 20 -24.04 9.92 3.02
N LYS A 21 -24.50 10.78 3.93
CA LYS A 21 -23.68 11.32 5.01
C LYS A 21 -23.11 10.21 5.91
N GLU A 22 -23.91 9.21 6.24
CA GLU A 22 -23.49 8.09 7.08
C GLU A 22 -22.50 7.18 6.33
N LEU A 23 -22.73 6.93 5.04
CA LEU A 23 -21.78 6.19 4.21
C LEU A 23 -20.40 6.85 4.18
N LEU A 24 -20.35 8.17 3.92
CA LEU A 24 -19.09 8.91 3.90
C LEU A 24 -18.42 8.93 5.27
N PHE A 25 -19.19 9.04 6.35
CA PHE A 25 -18.67 8.98 7.70
C PHE A 25 -18.05 7.59 7.99
N HIS A 26 -18.76 6.50 7.70
CA HIS A 26 -18.25 5.14 7.92
C HIS A 26 -17.01 4.83 7.08
N ILE A 27 -16.97 5.22 5.80
CA ILE A 27 -15.76 5.07 4.97
C ILE A 27 -14.57 5.80 5.62
N ASN A 28 -14.79 7.04 6.08
CA ASN A 28 -13.71 7.80 6.73
C ASN A 28 -13.27 7.20 8.07
N GLU A 29 -14.17 6.61 8.85
CA GLU A 29 -13.79 5.87 10.06
C GLU A 29 -12.93 4.65 9.75
N GLU A 30 -13.26 3.87 8.71
CA GLU A 30 -12.43 2.73 8.28
C GLU A 30 -11.05 3.20 7.80
N ASP A 31 -10.98 4.28 7.02
CA ASP A 31 -9.70 4.82 6.52
C ASP A 31 -8.76 5.24 7.66
N LYS A 32 -9.29 5.72 8.80
CA LYS A 32 -8.49 6.09 9.99
C LYS A 32 -7.78 4.90 10.63
N THR A 33 -8.24 3.68 10.39
CA THR A 33 -7.60 2.47 10.92
C THR A 33 -6.31 2.11 10.19
N VAL A 34 -6.11 2.64 8.98
CA VAL A 34 -4.96 2.29 8.13
C VAL A 34 -3.64 2.78 8.72
N PRO A 35 -3.47 4.06 9.12
CA PRO A 35 -2.24 4.52 9.75
C PRO A 35 -1.86 3.74 11.02
N GLU A 36 -2.85 3.39 11.85
CA GLU A 36 -2.61 2.58 13.05
C GLU A 36 -2.12 1.17 12.70
N SER A 37 -2.72 0.54 11.69
CA SER A 37 -2.29 -0.77 11.19
C SER A 37 -0.87 -0.74 10.61
N ILE A 38 -0.52 0.34 9.90
CA ILE A 38 0.84 0.55 9.37
C ILE A 38 1.85 0.75 10.50
N SER A 39 1.48 1.45 11.58
CA SER A 39 2.34 1.65 12.76
C SER A 39 2.85 0.33 13.33
N GLY A 40 1.96 -0.67 13.44
CA GLY A 40 2.32 -2.02 13.89
C GLY A 40 3.24 -2.80 12.93
N SER A 41 3.38 -2.34 11.68
CA SER A 41 4.22 -2.96 10.64
C SER A 41 5.57 -2.27 10.45
N ILE A 42 5.84 -1.17 11.18
CA ILE A 42 7.08 -0.40 11.06
C ILE A 42 8.34 -1.27 11.21
N PRO A 43 8.46 -2.20 12.18
CA PRO A 43 9.66 -3.03 12.31
C PRO A 43 9.97 -3.89 11.07
N GLN A 44 8.94 -4.38 10.39
CA GLN A 44 9.08 -5.18 9.17
C GLN A 44 9.43 -4.29 7.97
N ILE A 45 8.84 -3.10 7.89
CA ILE A 45 9.16 -2.09 6.87
C ILE A 45 10.63 -1.64 7.03
N GLU A 46 11.09 -1.42 8.26
CA GLU A 46 12.49 -1.08 8.55
C GLU A 46 13.44 -2.16 8.01
N GLY A 47 13.17 -3.44 8.30
CA GLY A 47 13.96 -4.55 7.78
C GLY A 47 13.98 -4.63 6.25
N LEU A 48 12.85 -4.35 5.61
CA LEU A 48 12.75 -4.27 4.15
C LEU A 48 13.60 -3.12 3.60
N VAL A 49 13.48 -1.91 4.16
CA VAL A 49 14.21 -0.73 3.71
C VAL A 49 15.72 -0.95 3.85
N ALA A 50 16.19 -1.47 4.98
CA ALA A 50 17.61 -1.78 5.19
C ALA A 50 18.16 -2.72 4.09
N ALA A 51 17.43 -3.81 3.82
CA ALA A 51 17.83 -4.77 2.79
C ALA A 51 17.80 -4.18 1.37
N VAL A 52 16.81 -3.33 1.05
CA VAL A 52 16.69 -2.68 -0.25
C VAL A 52 17.80 -1.66 -0.46
N VAL A 53 18.12 -0.84 0.54
CA VAL A 53 19.18 0.17 0.49
C VAL A 53 20.53 -0.47 0.17
N ASP A 54 20.91 -1.54 0.89
CA ASP A 54 22.16 -2.25 0.65
C ASP A 54 22.27 -2.77 -0.80
N ARG A 55 21.16 -3.30 -1.33
CA ARG A 55 21.12 -3.83 -2.71
C ARG A 55 21.19 -2.74 -3.75
N MET A 56 20.51 -1.61 -3.53
CA MET A 56 20.52 -0.48 -4.45
C MET A 56 21.90 0.20 -4.48
N LEU A 57 22.55 0.35 -3.32
CA LEU A 57 23.93 0.88 -3.24
C LEU A 57 24.95 -0.02 -3.95
N ALA A 58 24.71 -1.33 -3.98
CA ALA A 58 25.50 -2.29 -4.76
C ALA A 58 25.18 -2.27 -6.28
N GLY A 59 24.38 -1.32 -6.77
CA GLY A 59 24.00 -1.19 -8.18
C GLY A 59 22.77 -2.01 -8.58
N GLY A 60 22.02 -2.54 -7.59
CA GLY A 60 20.76 -3.24 -7.80
C GLY A 60 19.60 -2.33 -8.18
N ARG A 61 18.45 -2.94 -8.48
CA ARG A 61 17.20 -2.28 -8.84
C ARG A 61 16.04 -2.82 -8.00
N LEU A 62 15.03 -2.00 -7.76
CA LEU A 62 13.81 -2.40 -7.07
C LEU A 62 12.71 -2.70 -8.08
N PHE A 63 12.02 -3.84 -7.90
CA PHE A 63 10.91 -4.26 -8.75
C PHE A 63 9.66 -4.50 -7.89
N TYR A 64 8.58 -3.78 -8.18
CA TYR A 64 7.25 -4.11 -7.71
C TYR A 64 6.58 -5.06 -8.69
N ILE A 65 5.89 -6.08 -8.17
CA ILE A 65 5.21 -7.09 -9.00
C ILE A 65 3.84 -7.35 -8.37
N GLY A 66 2.78 -7.23 -9.17
CA GLY A 66 1.42 -7.47 -8.70
C GLY A 66 0.39 -7.44 -9.84
N ALA A 67 -0.85 -7.82 -9.52
CA ALA A 67 -1.99 -7.75 -10.42
C ALA A 67 -3.03 -6.74 -9.90
N GLY A 68 -3.91 -6.27 -10.79
CA GLY A 68 -5.01 -5.36 -10.42
C GLY A 68 -4.54 -4.07 -9.74
N THR A 69 -5.21 -3.69 -8.65
CA THR A 69 -4.91 -2.47 -7.89
C THR A 69 -3.49 -2.48 -7.33
N SER A 70 -3.01 -3.61 -6.78
CA SER A 70 -1.68 -3.70 -6.19
C SER A 70 -0.57 -3.46 -7.22
N GLY A 71 -0.69 -4.03 -8.43
CA GLY A 71 0.27 -3.78 -9.50
C GLY A 71 0.27 -2.31 -9.95
N ARG A 72 -0.93 -1.71 -10.09
CA ARG A 72 -1.05 -0.29 -10.47
C ARG A 72 -0.46 0.66 -9.42
N LEU A 73 -0.57 0.35 -8.13
CA LEU A 73 0.10 1.14 -7.07
C LEU A 73 1.63 1.05 -7.17
N GLY A 74 2.18 -0.12 -7.53
CA GLY A 74 3.61 -0.25 -7.81
C GLY A 74 4.07 0.64 -8.98
N ILE A 75 3.28 0.71 -10.06
CA ILE A 75 3.56 1.61 -11.19
C ILE A 75 3.53 3.08 -10.76
N VAL A 76 2.55 3.48 -9.93
CA VAL A 76 2.45 4.85 -9.42
C VAL A 76 3.71 5.23 -8.64
N ASP A 77 4.10 4.43 -7.65
CA ASP A 77 5.30 4.70 -6.82
C ASP A 77 6.59 4.75 -7.68
N ALA A 78 6.78 3.78 -8.58
CA ALA A 78 7.94 3.75 -9.47
C ALA A 78 8.00 4.99 -10.39
N SER A 79 6.85 5.46 -10.88
CA SER A 79 6.76 6.63 -11.78
C SER A 79 7.09 7.95 -11.08
N GLU A 80 6.89 8.03 -9.77
CA GLU A 80 7.19 9.21 -8.96
C GLU A 80 8.69 9.29 -8.57
N CYS A 81 9.42 8.17 -8.62
CA CYS A 81 10.83 8.13 -8.23
C CYS A 81 11.74 9.06 -9.08
N PRO A 82 11.71 9.04 -10.43
CA PRO A 82 12.55 9.93 -11.25
C PRO A 82 12.32 11.43 -10.99
N PRO A 83 11.08 11.97 -11.03
CA PRO A 83 10.87 13.40 -10.79
C PRO A 83 11.10 13.83 -9.33
N THR A 84 10.93 12.93 -8.36
CA THR A 84 11.10 13.25 -6.93
C THR A 84 12.56 13.21 -6.49
N PHE A 85 13.32 12.22 -6.95
CA PHE A 85 14.68 11.96 -6.48
C PHE A 85 15.77 12.15 -7.55
N GLY A 86 15.40 12.48 -8.80
CA GLY A 86 16.35 12.67 -9.90
C GLY A 86 17.04 11.38 -10.37
N VAL A 87 16.45 10.21 -10.06
CA VAL A 87 17.01 8.89 -10.39
C VAL A 87 16.60 8.40 -11.77
N SER A 88 17.31 7.39 -12.29
CA SER A 88 16.95 6.74 -13.55
C SER A 88 15.59 6.03 -13.47
N HIS A 89 14.82 6.07 -14.57
CA HIS A 89 13.57 5.30 -14.73
C HIS A 89 13.76 3.78 -14.59
N ASN A 90 15.01 3.30 -14.69
CA ASN A 90 15.33 1.88 -14.53
C ASN A 90 15.72 1.52 -13.09
N LEU A 91 15.80 2.47 -12.14
CA LEU A 91 16.22 2.17 -10.77
C LEU A 91 15.10 1.53 -9.93
N VAL A 92 13.88 2.05 -10.06
CA VAL A 92 12.64 1.51 -9.47
C VAL A 92 11.67 1.21 -10.59
N VAL A 93 11.13 -0.01 -10.63
CA VAL A 93 10.29 -0.52 -11.71
C VAL A 93 8.99 -1.07 -11.11
N GLY A 94 7.86 -0.72 -11.68
CA GLY A 94 6.53 -1.20 -11.27
C GLY A 94 5.79 -1.93 -12.38
#